data_AF-A0A4Q2U264-F1
#
_entry.id   AF-A0A4Q2U264-F1
#
_cell.length_a   1.000
_cell.length_b   1.000
_cell.length_c   1.000
_cell.angle_alpha   90.00
_cell.angle_beta   90.00
_cell.angle_gamma   90.00
#
_symmetry.space_group_name_H-M   'P 1'
#
loop_
_entity.id
_entity.type
_entity.pdbx_description
1 polymer ?
#
loop_
_entity_poly.entity_id
_entity_poly.type
_entity_poly.pdbx_seq_one_letter_code
_entity_poly.pdbx_strand_id
1 'polypeptide(L)'
;MSAPRHLVDWPWVVVEVECSLCPRRGRYRLARLAERYGSAVPLGRLLETMAADCTLMKPDQKPRQYEARCGIRYVVPPAGPLPADAPARAGAPRLDPPKPANRKRLGYDGPAPTIAQLRQQGISALFVTCHGLRQGVTCHHTTRLSLDPLEAPDDMSFLELCRSLRLVCSLCGGRKMHIVPLWPDVRQARAASFGIDSKPRMPGTVVPYRMPGT
;
A
#
# COMPACT_ATOMS: atom_id res chain seq x y z
N MET A 1 -3.50 -6.09 -15.54
CA MET A 1 -4.81 -5.95 -16.21
C MET A 1 -4.89 -4.52 -16.70
N SER A 2 -5.04 -4.33 -18.01
CA SER A 2 -5.34 -3.02 -18.58
C SER A 2 -6.68 -2.53 -17.99
N ALA A 3 -6.80 -1.25 -17.68
CA ALA A 3 -8.07 -0.68 -17.23
C ALA A 3 -9.16 -0.97 -18.29
N PRO A 4 -10.39 -1.36 -17.87
CA PRO A 4 -11.48 -1.59 -18.82
C PRO A 4 -11.68 -0.32 -19.65
N ARG A 5 -11.76 -0.45 -20.97
CA ARG A 5 -11.91 0.71 -21.88
C ARG A 5 -13.36 0.87 -22.31
N HIS A 6 -14.09 -0.23 -22.44
CA HIS A 6 -15.49 -0.26 -22.84
C HIS A 6 -16.38 -0.84 -21.74
N LEU A 7 -17.68 -0.59 -21.85
CA LEU A 7 -18.68 -1.09 -20.90
C LEU A 7 -18.72 -2.63 -20.84
N VAL A 8 -18.52 -3.33 -21.97
CA VAL A 8 -18.48 -4.80 -22.05
C VAL A 8 -17.28 -5.42 -21.30
N ASP A 9 -16.18 -4.68 -21.13
CA ASP A 9 -15.00 -5.15 -20.41
C ASP A 9 -15.19 -5.11 -18.88
N TRP A 10 -16.30 -4.53 -18.41
CA TRP A 10 -16.56 -4.34 -16.99
C TRP A 10 -16.96 -5.67 -16.35
N PRO A 11 -16.22 -6.16 -15.33
CA PRO A 11 -16.40 -7.52 -14.83
C PRO A 11 -17.59 -7.69 -13.87
N TRP A 12 -18.30 -6.61 -13.52
CA TRP A 12 -19.41 -6.62 -12.58
C TRP A 12 -20.76 -6.31 -13.25
N VAL A 13 -21.84 -6.90 -12.73
CA VAL A 13 -23.21 -6.63 -13.23
C VAL A 13 -23.71 -5.24 -12.83
N VAL A 14 -23.17 -4.67 -11.74
CA VAL A 14 -23.53 -3.34 -11.25
C VAL A 14 -22.33 -2.41 -11.42
N VAL A 15 -22.61 -1.25 -12.00
CA VAL A 15 -21.68 -0.13 -12.16
C VAL A 15 -22.10 0.94 -11.16
N GLU A 16 -21.24 1.23 -10.19
CA GLU A 16 -21.44 2.33 -9.24
C GLU A 16 -20.65 3.55 -9.71
N VAL A 17 -21.30 4.70 -9.69
CA VAL A 17 -20.74 5.99 -10.11
C VAL A 17 -20.88 6.97 -8.97
N GLU A 18 -19.81 7.70 -8.66
CA GLU A 18 -19.81 8.74 -7.64
C GLU A 18 -19.07 9.99 -8.13
N CYS A 19 -19.42 11.14 -7.58
CA CYS A 19 -18.61 12.36 -7.67
C CYS A 19 -18.31 12.87 -6.26
N SER A 20 -17.07 13.34 -6.03
CA SER A 20 -16.67 13.94 -4.75
C SER A 20 -17.13 15.39 -4.60
N LEU A 21 -17.51 16.06 -5.69
CA LEU A 21 -17.78 17.49 -5.75
C LEU A 21 -19.26 17.83 -6.00
N CYS A 22 -20.06 16.88 -6.51
CA CYS A 22 -21.49 17.05 -6.70
C CYS A 22 -22.27 15.87 -6.11
N PRO A 23 -23.58 16.03 -5.82
CA PRO A 23 -24.37 14.98 -5.16
C PRO A 23 -24.68 13.78 -6.07
N ARG A 24 -24.12 13.72 -7.29
CA ARG A 24 -24.35 12.61 -8.22
C ARG A 24 -23.70 11.33 -7.69
N ARG A 25 -24.55 10.40 -7.28
CA ARG A 25 -24.20 9.04 -6.92
C ARG A 25 -25.28 8.12 -7.46
N GLY A 26 -24.89 6.97 -8.00
CA GLY A 26 -25.87 6.05 -8.56
C GLY A 26 -25.30 4.67 -8.80
N ARG A 27 -26.17 3.66 -8.68
CA ARG A 27 -25.89 2.27 -9.02
C ARG A 27 -26.73 1.87 -10.22
N TYR A 28 -26.06 1.42 -11.27
CA TYR A 28 -26.71 1.08 -12.53
C TYR A 28 -26.40 -0.36 -12.91
N ARG A 29 -27.39 -1.10 -13.40
CA ARG A 29 -27.15 -2.43 -13.97
C ARG A 29 -26.49 -2.28 -15.33
N LEU A 30 -25.44 -3.04 -15.58
CA LEU A 30 -24.68 -3.03 -16.84
C LEU A 30 -25.58 -3.30 -18.04
N ALA A 31 -26.53 -4.24 -17.92
CA ALA A 31 -27.51 -4.51 -18.97
C ALA A 31 -28.34 -3.27 -19.37
N ARG A 32 -28.76 -2.46 -18.38
CA ARG A 32 -29.52 -1.21 -18.65
C ARG A 32 -28.66 -0.13 -19.28
N LEU A 33 -27.38 -0.05 -18.88
CA LEU A 33 -26.43 0.87 -19.50
C LEU A 33 -26.12 0.46 -20.94
N ALA A 34 -25.95 -0.84 -21.19
CA ALA A 34 -25.69 -1.40 -22.52
C ALA A 34 -26.89 -1.25 -23.45
N GLU A 35 -28.12 -1.42 -22.94
CA GLU A 35 -29.37 -1.18 -23.67
C GLU A 35 -29.50 0.29 -24.07
N ARG A 36 -29.14 1.23 -23.18
CA ARG A 36 -29.32 2.67 -23.42
C ARG A 36 -28.20 3.31 -24.25
N TYR A 37 -26.95 2.91 -24.06
CA TYR A 37 -25.78 3.57 -24.64
C TYR A 37 -24.95 2.67 -25.57
N GLY A 38 -25.29 1.39 -25.67
CA GLY A 38 -24.53 0.37 -26.38
C GLY A 38 -23.49 -0.33 -25.50
N SER A 39 -23.26 -1.61 -25.76
CA SER A 39 -22.29 -2.44 -25.02
C SER A 39 -20.83 -2.06 -25.32
N ALA A 40 -20.57 -1.55 -26.54
CA ALA A 40 -19.24 -1.13 -26.99
C ALA A 40 -18.92 0.33 -26.65
N VAL A 41 -19.73 1.04 -25.87
CA VAL A 41 -19.47 2.44 -25.53
C VAL A 41 -18.21 2.56 -24.66
N PRO A 42 -17.29 3.49 -24.97
CA PRO A 42 -16.15 3.74 -24.12
C PRO A 42 -16.59 4.36 -22.79
N LEU A 43 -15.97 3.92 -21.69
CA LEU A 43 -16.33 4.37 -20.34
C LEU A 43 -16.20 5.89 -20.17
N GLY A 44 -15.20 6.53 -20.80
CA GLY A 44 -15.04 7.98 -20.76
C GLY A 44 -16.27 8.72 -21.30
N ARG A 45 -16.77 8.31 -22.47
CA ARG A 45 -17.95 8.91 -23.12
C ARG A 45 -19.22 8.71 -22.30
N LEU A 46 -19.33 7.56 -21.62
CA LEU A 46 -20.45 7.30 -20.73
C LEU A 46 -20.44 8.24 -19.52
N LEU A 47 -19.28 8.44 -18.87
CA LEU A 47 -19.14 9.44 -17.80
C LEU A 47 -19.46 10.86 -18.27
N GLU A 48 -18.98 11.23 -19.46
CA GLU A 48 -19.28 12.54 -20.05
C GLU A 48 -20.78 12.75 -20.26
N THR A 49 -21.47 11.71 -20.75
CA THR A 49 -22.92 11.76 -20.96
C THR A 49 -23.68 11.85 -19.63
N MET A 50 -23.23 11.13 -18.60
CA MET A 50 -23.84 11.18 -17.25
C MET A 50 -23.54 12.49 -16.51
N ALA A 51 -22.44 13.14 -16.84
CA ALA A 51 -22.06 14.44 -16.27
C ALA A 51 -22.45 15.63 -17.15
N ALA A 52 -23.08 15.41 -18.31
CA ALA A 52 -23.55 16.47 -19.20
C ALA A 52 -24.48 17.46 -18.48
N ASP A 53 -25.31 16.98 -17.56
CA ASP A 53 -26.21 17.82 -16.77
C ASP A 53 -25.52 18.52 -15.57
N CYS A 54 -24.21 18.35 -15.39
CA CYS A 54 -23.50 18.87 -14.23
C CYS A 54 -23.10 20.33 -14.41
N THR A 55 -23.50 21.21 -13.49
CA THR A 55 -23.10 22.64 -13.51
C THR A 55 -21.58 22.85 -13.44
N LEU A 56 -20.86 21.90 -12.83
CA LEU A 56 -19.39 21.87 -12.76
C LEU A 56 -18.72 21.25 -14.00
N MET A 57 -19.50 20.79 -14.98
CA MET A 57 -19.00 20.29 -16.25
C MET A 57 -19.02 21.42 -17.27
N LYS A 58 -17.85 21.92 -17.62
CA LYS A 58 -17.65 22.94 -18.65
C LYS A 58 -16.76 22.35 -19.74
N PRO A 59 -17.33 21.66 -20.75
CA PRO A 59 -16.55 20.99 -21.78
C PRO A 59 -15.74 21.98 -22.63
N ASP A 60 -16.29 23.16 -22.91
CA ASP A 60 -15.69 24.13 -23.84
C ASP A 60 -14.69 25.11 -23.22
N GLN A 61 -14.48 25.07 -21.89
CA GLN A 61 -13.53 25.97 -21.22
C GLN A 61 -12.22 25.24 -20.95
N LYS A 62 -11.08 25.88 -21.22
CA LYS A 62 -9.78 25.38 -20.73
C LYS A 62 -9.80 25.39 -19.20
N PRO A 63 -9.36 24.29 -18.55
CA PRO A 63 -9.31 24.23 -17.09
C PRO A 63 -8.37 25.32 -16.57
N ARG A 64 -8.89 26.24 -15.76
CA ARG A 64 -8.05 27.11 -14.96
C ARG A 64 -7.48 26.29 -13.81
N GLN A 65 -6.23 26.59 -13.45
CA GLN A 65 -5.62 26.03 -12.24
C GLN A 65 -6.53 26.37 -11.04
N TYR A 66 -6.91 25.35 -10.26
CA TYR A 66 -7.81 25.45 -9.10
C TYR A 66 -9.33 25.53 -9.33
N GLU A 67 -9.82 25.43 -10.57
CA GLU A 67 -11.28 25.39 -10.80
C GLU A 67 -11.83 23.97 -10.53
N ALA A 68 -12.82 23.86 -9.63
CA ALA A 68 -13.46 22.60 -9.30
C ALA A 68 -14.27 22.08 -10.51
N ARG A 69 -13.91 20.89 -11.00
CA ARG A 69 -14.63 20.20 -12.10
C ARG A 69 -15.38 19.00 -11.59
N CYS A 70 -16.43 18.60 -12.31
CA CYS A 70 -17.10 17.34 -12.02
C CYS A 70 -16.09 16.18 -12.03
N GLY A 71 -15.81 15.61 -10.86
CA GLY A 71 -14.89 14.48 -10.66
C GLY A 71 -15.62 13.14 -10.70
N ILE A 72 -16.63 13.02 -11.57
CA ILE A 72 -17.41 11.79 -11.66
C ILE A 72 -16.49 10.63 -12.02
N ARG A 73 -16.57 9.55 -11.26
CA ARG A 73 -15.72 8.37 -11.42
C ARG A 73 -16.51 7.11 -11.14
N TYR A 74 -16.08 6.02 -11.77
CA TYR A 74 -16.56 4.69 -11.40
C TYR A 74 -15.97 4.29 -10.06
N VAL A 75 -16.82 3.77 -9.17
CA VAL A 75 -16.37 3.11 -7.95
C VAL A 75 -16.03 1.67 -8.32
N VAL A 76 -14.73 1.36 -8.27
CA VAL A 76 -14.28 -0.03 -8.42
C VAL A 76 -14.52 -0.71 -7.08
N PRO A 77 -15.39 -1.74 -7.02
CA PRO A 77 -15.60 -2.47 -5.78
C PRO A 77 -14.27 -3.10 -5.31
N PRO A 78 -14.05 -3.23 -3.99
CA PRO A 78 -12.82 -3.79 -3.47
C PRO A 78 -12.56 -5.18 -4.06
N ALA A 79 -11.28 -5.50 -4.29
CA ALA A 79 -10.84 -6.79 -4.81
C ALA A 79 -11.16 -7.91 -3.81
N GLY A 80 -12.40 -8.38 -3.82
CA GLY A 80 -12.89 -9.56 -3.10
C GLY A 80 -13.27 -10.67 -4.09
N PRO A 81 -13.67 -11.86 -3.58
CA PRO A 81 -14.27 -12.89 -4.43
C PRO A 81 -15.38 -12.28 -5.28
N LEU A 82 -15.46 -12.69 -6.56
CA LEU A 82 -16.52 -12.20 -7.44
C LEU A 82 -17.88 -12.43 -6.77
N PRO A 83 -18.79 -11.44 -6.79
CA PRO A 83 -20.15 -11.62 -6.29
C PRO A 83 -20.82 -12.82 -6.96
N ALA A 84 -21.71 -13.52 -6.24
CA ALA A 84 -22.46 -14.66 -6.75
C ALA A 84 -23.21 -14.37 -8.07
N ASP A 85 -23.53 -13.09 -8.31
CA ASP A 85 -24.24 -12.61 -9.48
C ASP A 85 -23.31 -12.25 -10.66
N ALA A 86 -21.99 -12.36 -10.52
CA ALA A 86 -21.10 -12.26 -11.67
C ALA A 86 -21.46 -13.39 -12.64
N PRO A 87 -21.61 -13.12 -13.96
CA PRO A 87 -21.89 -14.18 -14.90
C PRO A 87 -20.83 -15.25 -14.72
N ALA A 88 -21.27 -16.48 -14.43
CA ALA A 88 -20.39 -17.62 -14.24
C ALA A 88 -19.48 -17.65 -15.47
N ARG A 89 -18.21 -17.27 -15.29
CA ARG A 89 -17.22 -17.48 -16.35
C ARG A 89 -17.10 -18.98 -16.47
N ALA A 90 -17.87 -19.56 -17.39
CA ALA A 90 -17.77 -20.96 -17.76
C ALA A 90 -16.29 -21.25 -18.04
N GLY A 91 -15.67 -21.99 -17.13
CA GLY A 91 -14.42 -22.70 -17.37
C GLY A 91 -13.21 -21.88 -17.83
N ALA A 92 -13.09 -20.59 -17.52
CA ALA A 92 -11.79 -19.95 -17.68
C ALA A 92 -10.86 -20.55 -16.61
N PRO A 93 -9.81 -21.33 -16.97
CA PRO A 93 -8.84 -21.78 -15.98
C PRO A 93 -8.34 -20.54 -15.24
N ARG A 94 -8.11 -20.66 -13.92
CA ARG A 94 -7.35 -19.66 -13.18
C ARG A 94 -5.98 -19.55 -13.85
N LEU A 95 -5.87 -18.70 -14.85
CA LEU A 95 -4.62 -18.08 -15.21
C LEU A 95 -4.35 -17.16 -14.03
N ASP A 96 -3.63 -17.68 -13.04
CA ASP A 96 -2.91 -16.81 -12.13
C ASP A 96 -2.26 -15.73 -13.01
N PRO A 97 -2.52 -14.43 -12.75
CA PRO A 97 -1.92 -13.39 -13.56
C PRO A 97 -0.43 -13.68 -13.60
N PRO A 98 0.20 -13.78 -14.79
CA PRO A 98 1.61 -14.12 -14.87
C PRO A 98 2.33 -13.13 -13.97
N LYS A 99 2.97 -13.65 -12.91
CA LYS A 99 3.79 -12.88 -12.00
C LYS A 99 4.65 -11.99 -12.91
N PRO A 100 4.54 -10.65 -12.83
CA PRO A 100 5.18 -9.79 -13.81
C PRO A 100 6.65 -10.19 -13.85
N ALA A 101 7.08 -10.74 -15.00
CA ALA A 101 8.41 -11.31 -15.18
C ALA A 101 9.53 -10.27 -14.94
N ASN A 102 9.13 -9.01 -14.79
CA ASN A 102 10.00 -7.85 -14.69
C ASN A 102 9.76 -6.99 -13.44
N ARG A 103 9.13 -7.52 -12.37
CA ARG A 103 9.43 -6.96 -11.06
C ARG A 103 10.82 -7.47 -10.73
N LYS A 104 11.85 -6.75 -11.20
CA LYS A 104 13.23 -6.93 -10.71
C LYS A 104 13.06 -7.03 -9.20
N ARG A 105 13.24 -8.23 -8.65
CA ARG A 105 13.46 -8.33 -7.23
C ARG A 105 14.69 -7.44 -7.06
N LEU A 106 14.52 -6.27 -6.44
CA LEU A 106 15.58 -5.74 -5.58
C LEU A 106 15.69 -6.68 -4.36
N GLY A 107 15.68 -7.98 -4.61
CA GLY A 107 16.02 -9.03 -3.68
C GLY A 107 17.50 -9.19 -3.93
N TYR A 108 18.26 -8.81 -2.93
CA TYR A 108 19.63 -9.25 -2.83
C TYR A 108 19.60 -10.80 -2.86
N ASP A 109 20.10 -11.40 -3.94
CA ASP A 109 20.15 -12.86 -4.13
C ASP A 109 21.38 -13.51 -3.45
N GLY A 110 22.18 -12.70 -2.74
CA GLY A 110 23.31 -13.17 -1.94
C GLY A 110 22.88 -13.71 -0.57
N PRO A 111 23.81 -14.37 0.15
CA PRO A 111 23.58 -14.81 1.53
C PRO A 111 23.29 -13.61 2.43
N ALA A 112 22.29 -13.71 3.31
CA ALA A 112 21.91 -12.62 4.20
C ALA A 112 23.16 -12.09 4.96
N PRO A 113 23.36 -10.77 5.02
CA PRO A 113 24.58 -10.21 5.61
C PRO A 113 24.70 -10.62 7.08
N THR A 114 25.92 -10.95 7.51
CA THR A 114 26.21 -11.27 8.92
C THR A 114 26.34 -10.02 9.77
N ILE A 115 26.25 -10.15 11.10
CA ILE A 115 26.43 -9.01 12.01
C ILE A 115 27.83 -8.39 11.87
N ALA A 116 28.87 -9.21 11.66
CA ALA A 116 30.22 -8.71 11.38
C ALA A 116 30.27 -7.82 10.13
N GLN A 117 29.61 -8.24 9.05
CA GLN A 117 29.55 -7.46 7.81
C GLN A 117 28.81 -6.14 8.00
N LEU A 118 27.73 -6.13 8.79
CA LEU A 118 27.03 -4.88 9.13
C LEU A 118 27.92 -3.95 9.94
N ARG A 119 28.65 -4.46 10.94
CA ARG A 119 29.62 -3.69 11.74
C ARG A 119 30.73 -3.11 10.87
N GLN A 120 31.29 -3.90 9.94
CA GLN A 120 32.31 -3.45 8.97
C GLN A 120 31.80 -2.32 8.06
N GLN A 121 30.50 -2.30 7.75
CA GLN A 121 29.83 -1.23 7.00
C GLN A 121 29.49 0.00 7.87
N GLY A 122 29.95 0.06 9.12
CA GLY A 122 29.67 1.16 10.04
C GLY A 122 28.25 1.19 10.59
N ILE A 123 27.48 0.11 10.43
CA ILE A 123 26.14 0.00 10.98
C ILE A 123 26.25 -0.40 12.45
N SER A 124 25.95 0.53 13.35
CA SER A 124 25.98 0.31 14.80
C SER A 124 24.58 0.23 15.44
N ALA A 125 23.52 0.42 14.66
CA ALA A 125 22.17 0.40 15.19
C ALA A 125 21.12 -0.09 14.18
N LEU A 126 20.01 -0.58 14.72
CA LEU A 126 18.81 -0.98 14.02
C LEU A 126 17.67 0.00 14.31
N PHE A 127 16.87 0.27 13.31
CA PHE A 127 15.61 0.99 13.46
C PHE A 127 14.46 -0.02 13.47
N VAL A 128 13.64 0.01 14.51
CA VAL A 128 12.52 -0.91 14.67
C VAL A 128 11.22 -0.12 14.65
N THR A 129 10.26 -0.58 13.84
CA THR A 129 8.91 0.00 13.72
C THR A 129 7.85 -1.03 14.06
N CYS A 130 6.95 -0.69 14.98
CA CYS A 130 5.82 -1.53 15.33
C CYS A 130 4.66 -1.35 14.34
N HIS A 131 4.19 -2.47 13.80
CA HIS A 131 2.98 -2.60 12.97
C HIS A 131 1.86 -3.38 13.68
N GLY A 132 1.91 -3.47 15.01
CA GLY A 132 0.81 -3.97 15.83
C GLY A 132 -0.41 -3.04 15.76
N LEU A 133 -1.54 -3.52 16.29
CA LEU A 133 -2.77 -2.72 16.38
C LEU A 133 -2.95 -2.19 17.81
N ARG A 134 -3.31 -0.92 17.94
CA ARG A 134 -3.73 -0.27 19.19
C ARG A 134 -5.05 0.45 18.92
N GLN A 135 -6.12 0.06 19.61
CA GLN A 135 -7.46 0.65 19.44
C GLN A 135 -7.93 0.67 17.96
N GLY A 136 -7.63 -0.40 17.20
CA GLY A 136 -8.03 -0.53 15.80
C GLY A 136 -7.14 0.21 14.78
N VAL A 137 -6.11 0.93 15.21
CA VAL A 137 -5.16 1.64 14.32
C VAL A 137 -3.76 1.03 14.43
N THR A 138 -2.96 1.09 13.37
CA THR A 138 -1.56 0.66 13.37
C THR A 138 -0.71 1.53 14.30
N CYS A 139 0.09 0.91 15.17
CA CYS A 139 0.79 1.61 16.25
C CYS A 139 1.87 2.57 15.76
N HIS A 140 2.64 2.20 14.72
CA HIS A 140 3.78 2.96 14.18
C HIS A 140 4.83 3.41 15.21
N HIS A 141 4.86 2.83 16.40
CA HIS A 141 5.86 3.16 17.41
C HIS A 141 7.24 2.76 16.89
N THR A 142 8.19 3.68 16.95
CA THR A 142 9.55 3.44 16.45
C THR A 142 10.58 3.58 17.55
N THR A 143 11.68 2.86 17.43
CA THR A 143 12.79 2.91 18.39
C THR A 143 14.11 2.58 17.71
N ARG A 144 15.21 2.88 18.38
CA ARG A 144 16.56 2.55 17.94
C ARG A 144 17.17 1.52 18.89
N LEU A 145 17.59 0.39 18.34
CA LEU A 145 18.33 -0.62 19.08
C LEU A 145 19.80 -0.53 18.67
N SER A 146 20.71 -0.35 19.62
CA SER A 146 22.14 -0.45 19.33
C SER A 146 22.50 -1.92 19.11
N LEU A 147 23.44 -2.21 18.19
CA LEU A 147 23.91 -3.57 17.92
C LEU A 147 24.91 -4.05 18.99
N ASP A 148 25.66 -3.13 19.62
CA ASP A 148 26.71 -3.49 20.58
C ASP A 148 26.16 -4.16 21.86
N PRO A 149 25.08 -3.64 22.50
CA PRO A 149 24.52 -4.24 23.70
C PRO A 149 23.75 -5.54 23.47
N LEU A 150 23.52 -5.93 22.20
CA LEU A 150 22.76 -7.13 21.86
C LEU A 150 23.61 -8.41 21.96
N GLU A 151 24.93 -8.30 22.18
CA GLU A 151 25.88 -9.42 22.24
C GLU A 151 25.68 -10.43 21.09
N ALA A 152 25.28 -9.93 19.92
CA ALA A 152 25.00 -10.78 18.77
C ALA A 152 26.31 -11.36 18.21
N PRO A 153 26.38 -12.69 18.03
CA PRO A 153 27.53 -13.35 17.39
C PRO A 153 27.79 -12.76 16.01
N ASP A 154 29.07 -12.58 15.68
CA ASP A 154 29.52 -11.94 14.44
C ASP A 154 29.16 -12.73 13.18
N ASP A 155 29.04 -14.05 13.30
CA ASP A 155 28.66 -15.01 12.26
C ASP A 155 27.13 -15.12 12.07
N MET A 156 26.34 -14.62 13.03
CA MET A 156 24.88 -14.65 12.94
C MET A 156 24.39 -13.80 11.75
N SER A 157 23.46 -14.33 10.96
CA SER A 157 22.84 -13.54 9.90
C SER A 157 21.89 -12.48 10.47
N PHE A 158 21.74 -11.35 9.78
CA PHE A 158 20.80 -10.30 10.19
C PHE A 158 19.35 -10.82 10.32
N LEU A 159 18.95 -11.76 9.46
CA LEU A 159 17.62 -12.38 9.52
C LEU A 159 17.45 -13.25 10.76
N GLU A 160 18.48 -13.99 11.17
CA GLU A 160 18.47 -14.77 12.41
C GLU A 160 18.43 -13.88 13.64
N LEU A 161 19.22 -12.78 13.65
CA LEU A 161 19.13 -11.77 14.70
C LEU A 161 17.69 -11.23 14.81
N CYS A 162 17.07 -10.85 13.69
CA CYS A 162 15.69 -10.35 13.70
C CYS A 162 14.68 -11.38 14.26
N ARG A 163 14.92 -12.69 14.05
CA ARG A 163 14.09 -13.78 14.58
C ARG A 163 14.34 -14.05 16.06
N SER A 164 15.58 -13.87 16.53
CA SER A 164 15.95 -14.08 17.94
C SER A 164 15.51 -12.91 18.83
N LEU A 165 15.45 -11.70 18.29
CA LEU A 165 14.93 -10.51 18.95
C LEU A 165 13.41 -10.65 19.16
N ARG A 166 13.01 -11.23 20.30
CA ARG A 166 11.61 -11.35 20.75
C ARG A 166 11.04 -9.99 21.20
N LEU A 167 11.00 -9.03 20.29
CA LEU A 167 10.60 -7.65 20.58
C LEU A 167 9.09 -7.53 20.83
N VAL A 168 8.73 -6.76 21.84
CA VAL A 168 7.35 -6.39 22.19
C VAL A 168 7.27 -4.88 22.24
N CYS A 169 6.25 -4.30 21.61
CA CYS A 169 6.06 -2.86 21.62
C CYS A 169 5.58 -2.40 23.00
N SER A 170 6.30 -1.50 23.65
CA SER A 170 5.91 -0.95 24.95
C SER A 170 4.61 -0.12 24.92
N LEU A 171 4.18 0.37 23.76
CA LEU A 171 2.96 1.16 23.62
C LEU A 171 1.69 0.35 23.31
N CYS A 172 1.80 -0.76 22.57
CA CYS A 172 0.63 -1.55 22.14
C CYS A 172 0.70 -3.04 22.47
N GLY A 173 1.82 -3.55 23.00
CA GLY A 173 2.03 -4.98 23.25
C GLY A 173 2.19 -5.83 21.98
N GLY A 174 2.09 -5.25 20.79
CA GLY A 174 2.23 -5.95 19.51
C GLY A 174 3.65 -6.49 19.27
N ARG A 175 3.74 -7.61 18.56
CA ARG A 175 5.00 -8.28 18.17
C ARG A 175 5.34 -8.16 16.68
N LYS A 176 4.46 -7.52 15.90
CA LYS A 176 4.67 -7.31 14.46
C LYS A 176 5.66 -6.15 14.27
N MET A 177 6.94 -6.48 14.23
CA MET A 177 8.03 -5.51 14.09
C MET A 177 8.61 -5.52 12.68
N HIS A 178 8.92 -4.34 12.17
CA HIS A 178 9.73 -4.15 10.98
C HIS A 178 11.09 -3.61 11.43
N ILE A 179 12.16 -4.37 11.15
CA ILE A 179 13.52 -4.08 11.60
C ILE A 179 14.36 -3.75 10.36
N VAL A 180 15.04 -2.61 10.38
CA VAL A 180 15.94 -2.21 9.29
C VAL A 180 17.29 -1.75 9.86
N PRO A 181 18.43 -2.09 9.22
CA PRO A 181 19.71 -1.54 9.60
C PRO A 181 19.74 -0.03 9.37
N LEU A 182 20.33 0.70 10.32
CA LEU A 182 20.51 2.15 10.22
C LEU A 182 21.88 2.44 9.60
N TRP A 183 21.87 2.67 8.29
CA TRP A 183 23.06 3.02 7.53
C TRP A 183 23.53 4.44 7.89
N PRO A 184 24.82 4.66 8.20
CA PRO A 184 25.35 5.96 8.58
C PRO A 184 25.11 7.04 7.51
N ASP A 185 25.26 6.71 6.22
CA ASP A 185 25.15 7.68 5.11
C ASP A 185 23.71 7.91 4.61
N VAL A 186 22.81 6.96 4.86
CA VAL A 186 21.44 7.03 4.31
C VAL A 186 20.58 8.07 5.06
N ARG A 187 21.02 8.59 6.21
CA ARG A 187 20.34 9.74 6.83
C ARG A 187 20.40 11.00 5.97
N GLN A 188 21.51 11.25 5.26
CA GLN A 188 21.58 12.39 4.33
C GLN A 188 20.73 12.14 3.08
N ALA A 189 20.80 10.94 2.51
CA ALA A 189 20.08 10.63 1.27
C ALA A 189 18.56 10.51 1.45
N ARG A 190 18.05 9.88 2.52
CA ARG A 190 16.59 9.72 2.75
C ARG A 190 15.90 10.98 3.27
N ALA A 191 16.58 11.81 4.08
CA ALA A 191 16.03 13.11 4.48
C ALA A 191 15.87 14.03 3.25
N ALA A 192 16.82 14.00 2.31
CA ALA A 192 16.73 14.70 1.04
C ALA A 192 15.69 14.11 0.07
N SER A 193 15.50 12.78 0.04
CA SER A 193 14.66 12.13 -0.97
C SER A 193 13.17 12.06 -0.65
N PHE A 194 12.76 12.17 0.62
CA PHE A 194 11.35 12.02 1.01
C PHE A 194 10.72 13.27 1.64
N GLY A 195 11.46 14.38 1.77
CA GLY A 195 10.94 15.61 2.39
C GLY A 195 10.41 15.40 3.82
N ILE A 196 10.86 14.32 4.49
CA ILE A 196 10.49 14.03 5.87
C ILE A 196 11.39 14.90 6.73
N ASP A 197 10.79 15.97 7.25
CA ASP A 197 11.42 16.89 8.17
C ASP A 197 12.09 16.08 9.30
N SER A 198 13.41 16.19 9.36
CA SER A 198 14.27 15.42 10.24
C SER A 198 14.10 15.91 11.67
N LYS A 199 13.06 15.43 12.37
CA LYS A 199 12.97 15.33 13.83
C LYS A 199 11.69 14.58 14.21
N PRO A 200 11.71 13.24 14.32
CA PRO A 200 10.73 12.60 15.19
C PRO A 200 11.01 13.06 16.62
N ARG A 201 10.17 13.96 17.16
CA ARG A 201 10.01 14.11 18.62
C ARG A 201 9.54 12.75 19.14
N MET A 202 10.33 12.06 19.96
CA MET A 202 9.87 10.85 20.64
C MET A 202 10.23 10.88 22.12
N PRO A 203 9.23 10.83 23.01
CA PRO A 203 9.35 10.19 24.30
C PRO A 203 8.84 8.74 24.16
N GLY A 204 9.76 7.77 24.21
CA GLY A 204 9.37 6.36 24.21
C GLY A 204 10.56 5.41 24.12
N THR A 205 10.85 4.70 25.21
CA THR A 205 11.86 3.64 25.27
C THR A 205 11.20 2.30 24.96
N VAL A 206 11.77 1.53 24.03
CA VAL A 206 11.44 0.11 23.83
C VAL A 206 12.57 -0.68 24.47
N VAL A 207 12.23 -1.57 25.40
CA VAL A 207 13.19 -2.36 26.18
C VAL A 207 13.16 -3.80 25.67
N PRO A 208 14.32 -4.46 25.46
CA PRO A 208 14.35 -5.89 25.19
C PRO A 208 13.71 -6.66 26.35
N TYR A 209 12.76 -7.55 26.04
CA TYR A 209 12.15 -8.42 27.05
C TYR A 209 13.14 -9.55 27.40
N ARG A 210 13.84 -9.43 28.52
CA ARG A 210 14.56 -10.56 29.13
C ARG A 210 13.54 -11.46 29.82
N MET A 211 13.51 -12.74 29.44
CA MET A 211 12.80 -13.76 30.21
C MET A 211 13.46 -13.86 31.60
N PRO A 212 12.71 -13.87 32.71
CA PRO A 212 13.27 -14.29 34.00
C PRO A 212 13.73 -15.75 33.87
N GLY A 213 14.95 -16.03 34.36
CA GLY A 213 15.62 -17.32 34.19
C GLY A 213 14.80 -18.49 34.72
N THR A 214 14.87 -19.61 33.99
CA THR A 214 14.61 -20.96 34.47
C THR A 214 15.81 -21.50 35.22
#